data_AF-A0A1F5UPX4-F1
#
_entry.id   AF-A0A1F5UPX4-F1
#
_cell.length_a   1.000
_cell.length_b   1.000
_cell.length_c   1.000
_cell.angle_alpha   90.00
_cell.angle_beta   90.00
_cell.angle_gamma   90.00
#
_symmetry.space_group_name_H-M   'P 1'
#
loop_
_entity.id
_entity.type
_entity.pdbx_description
1 polymer ?
#
loop_
_entity_poly.entity_id
_entity_poly.type
_entity_poly.pdbx_seq_one_letter_code
_entity_poly.pdbx_strand_id
1 'polypeptide(L)'
;MPFLTGELELALATPGCSICRIVRQHEERWIFHTLWEYTGDPGVRAKFDASYGLCHPHAYLMFQVVEGHQLGGSGVARMYETVVPKYREKLAELLRPKNMLKRWLRAKPQALTELKVKGCMLCRVRRDTARGAVFFLLQALQEDPETWHELVRKSDGFCNPHLLLILKDEQACGNPAFWQFLVDDHLQRLEELERQLYGFQRKQSYDVDEEISAEEARSWQEAIWRFTGMDFNCDHPVFANGLSQRSPRFRPSTWGRSGSPWHAGTPRRMPWSYRSRQRSSAPARLSTAA
;
A
#
# COMPACT_ATOMS: atom_id res chain seq x y z
N MET A 1 -15.42 12.09 22.82
CA MET A 1 -14.23 11.71 22.03
C MET A 1 -14.36 12.23 20.59
N PRO A 2 -14.49 13.55 20.35
CA PRO A 2 -14.87 14.12 19.04
C PRO A 2 -13.76 14.11 17.97
N PHE A 3 -12.50 13.85 18.36
CA PHE A 3 -11.34 13.99 17.45
C PHE A 3 -11.32 12.96 16.31
N LEU A 4 -11.65 11.70 16.59
CA LEU A 4 -11.65 10.63 15.57
C LEU A 4 -12.87 10.68 14.65
N THR A 5 -14.00 11.16 15.14
CA THR A 5 -15.20 11.42 14.34
C THR A 5 -14.93 12.52 13.31
N GLY A 6 -14.31 13.63 13.70
CA GLY A 6 -13.91 14.68 12.75
C GLY A 6 -12.85 14.23 11.74
N GLU A 7 -11.90 13.37 12.14
CA GLU A 7 -10.92 12.78 11.22
C GLU A 7 -11.60 11.90 10.15
N LEU A 8 -12.65 11.15 10.53
CA LEU A 8 -13.47 10.35 9.61
C LEU A 8 -14.27 11.19 8.62
N GLU A 9 -14.93 12.27 9.07
CA GLU A 9 -15.67 13.18 8.19
C GLU A 9 -14.76 13.78 7.10
N LEU A 10 -13.59 14.29 7.51
CA LEU A 10 -12.59 14.81 6.58
C LEU A 10 -12.09 13.73 5.61
N ALA A 11 -11.88 12.51 6.11
CA ALA A 11 -11.42 11.40 5.28
C ALA A 11 -12.48 10.95 4.26
N LEU A 12 -13.77 10.97 4.61
CA LEU A 12 -14.89 10.68 3.70
C LEU A 12 -15.06 11.77 2.62
N ALA A 13 -14.74 13.02 2.95
CA ALA A 13 -14.77 14.13 1.99
C ALA A 13 -13.57 14.13 1.02
N THR A 14 -12.60 13.23 1.19
CA THR A 14 -11.39 13.17 0.37
C THR A 14 -11.42 11.93 -0.53
N PRO A 15 -10.91 11.99 -1.79
CA PRO A 15 -10.95 10.84 -2.69
C PRO A 15 -10.34 9.54 -2.14
N GLY A 16 -10.93 8.41 -2.52
CA GLY A 16 -10.56 7.05 -2.14
C GLY A 16 -11.15 6.58 -0.80
N CYS A 17 -10.70 5.39 -0.35
CA CYS A 17 -11.12 4.82 0.92
C CYS A 17 -10.67 5.65 2.15
N SER A 18 -11.65 6.15 2.92
CA SER A 18 -11.42 6.94 4.13
C SER A 18 -10.58 6.19 5.19
N ILE A 19 -10.83 4.90 5.41
CA ILE A 19 -10.07 4.10 6.40
C ILE A 19 -8.62 3.91 5.95
N CYS A 20 -8.36 3.67 4.66
CA CYS A 20 -6.98 3.62 4.15
C CYS A 20 -6.25 4.94 4.45
N ARG A 21 -6.92 6.08 4.26
CA ARG A 21 -6.36 7.41 4.50
C ARG A 21 -5.96 7.62 5.94
N ILE A 22 -6.87 7.32 6.87
CA ILE A 22 -6.62 7.44 8.31
C ILE A 22 -5.45 6.53 8.70
N VAL A 23 -5.48 5.27 8.27
CA VAL A 23 -4.37 4.32 8.50
C VAL A 23 -3.04 4.92 8.06
N ARG A 24 -2.97 5.45 6.84
CA ARG A 24 -1.73 6.02 6.30
C ARG A 24 -1.24 7.21 7.13
N GLN A 25 -2.13 8.14 7.46
CA GLN A 25 -1.79 9.33 8.24
C GLN A 25 -1.24 8.94 9.61
N HIS A 26 -1.83 7.93 10.26
CA HIS A 26 -1.34 7.43 11.54
C HIS A 26 -0.02 6.67 11.41
N GLU A 27 0.22 5.93 10.33
CA GLU A 27 1.52 5.30 10.05
C GLU A 27 2.64 6.34 9.88
N GLU A 28 2.41 7.38 9.06
CA GLU A 28 3.36 8.47 8.82
C GLU A 28 3.64 9.26 10.10
N ARG A 29 2.57 9.65 10.81
CA ARG A 29 2.66 10.35 12.11
C ARG A 29 3.45 9.51 13.12
N TRP A 30 3.17 8.21 13.19
CA TRP A 30 3.92 7.29 14.07
C TRP A 30 5.41 7.26 13.71
N ILE A 31 5.76 7.16 12.43
CA ILE A 31 7.17 7.18 11.99
C ILE A 31 7.82 8.50 12.39
N PHE A 32 7.18 9.63 12.06
CA PHE A 32 7.70 10.95 12.35
C PHE A 32 8.01 11.12 13.84
N HIS A 33 7.03 10.87 14.72
CA HIS A 33 7.26 10.98 16.17
C HIS A 33 8.27 9.95 16.67
N THR A 34 8.27 8.72 16.12
CA THR A 34 9.23 7.70 16.54
C THR A 34 10.66 8.10 16.21
N LEU A 35 10.90 8.66 15.03
CA LEU A 35 12.22 9.09 14.57
C LEU A 35 12.67 10.42 15.20
N TRP A 36 11.74 11.28 15.58
CA TRP A 36 12.02 12.58 16.18
C TRP A 36 12.16 12.52 17.71
N GLU A 37 11.19 11.88 18.39
CA GLU A 37 11.04 11.93 19.84
C GLU A 37 11.43 10.60 20.51
N TYR A 38 10.96 9.48 19.97
CA TYR A 38 11.03 8.19 20.66
C TYR A 38 12.21 7.31 20.24
N THR A 39 13.23 7.88 19.61
CA THR A 39 14.43 7.09 19.25
C THR A 39 15.25 6.65 20.46
N GLY A 40 15.01 7.20 21.64
CA GLY A 40 15.61 6.76 22.89
C GLY A 40 14.73 5.84 23.74
N ASP A 41 13.46 5.64 23.36
CA ASP A 41 12.50 4.95 24.22
C ASP A 41 12.81 3.43 24.32
N PRO A 42 13.05 2.89 25.53
CA PRO A 42 13.40 1.47 25.70
C PRO A 42 12.31 0.50 25.22
N GLY A 43 11.04 0.87 25.38
CA GLY A 43 9.91 0.03 25.00
C GLY A 43 9.74 -0.09 23.49
N VAL A 44 9.90 1.04 22.77
CA VAL A 44 9.94 1.08 21.30
C VAL A 44 11.15 0.30 20.78
N ARG A 45 12.32 0.47 21.40
CA ARG A 45 13.54 -0.27 21.01
C ARG A 45 13.40 -1.77 21.14
N ALA A 46 12.95 -2.24 22.29
CA ALA A 46 12.78 -3.66 22.52
C ALA A 46 11.85 -4.30 21.48
N LYS A 47 10.76 -3.62 21.12
CA LYS A 47 9.81 -4.10 20.10
C LYS A 47 10.42 -4.09 18.70
N PHE A 48 11.14 -3.04 18.32
CA PHE A 48 11.79 -2.92 17.02
C PHE A 48 12.92 -3.94 16.84
N ASP A 49 13.72 -4.17 17.88
CA ASP A 49 14.79 -5.18 17.90
C ASP A 49 14.24 -6.60 17.86
N ALA A 50 13.09 -6.85 18.49
CA ALA A 50 12.42 -8.15 18.45
C ALA A 50 11.91 -8.46 17.03
N SER A 51 11.53 -7.45 16.25
CA SER A 51 11.05 -7.62 14.89
C SER A 51 12.13 -7.56 13.81
N TYR A 52 13.39 -7.28 14.16
CA TYR A 52 14.46 -6.92 13.23
C TYR A 52 14.09 -5.71 12.33
N GLY A 53 13.33 -4.78 12.89
CA GLY A 53 12.85 -3.60 12.20
C GLY A 53 11.49 -3.78 11.53
N LEU A 54 11.34 -3.20 10.33
CA LEU A 54 10.06 -3.11 9.62
C LEU A 54 9.96 -4.10 8.47
N CYS A 55 8.73 -4.47 8.10
CA CYS A 55 8.51 -5.22 6.87
C CYS A 55 8.78 -4.33 5.65
N HIS A 56 8.98 -4.94 4.48
CA HIS A 56 9.32 -4.22 3.25
C HIS A 56 8.45 -2.97 2.96
N PRO A 57 7.10 -3.04 2.94
CA PRO A 57 6.30 -1.85 2.65
C PRO A 57 6.45 -0.75 3.70
N HIS A 58 6.59 -1.12 4.98
CA HIS A 58 6.74 -0.15 6.06
C HIS A 58 8.15 0.45 6.14
N ALA A 59 9.17 -0.31 5.75
CA ALA A 59 10.52 0.23 5.60
C ALA A 59 10.58 1.26 4.45
N TYR A 60 9.88 0.99 3.34
CA TYR A 60 9.77 1.94 2.23
C TYR A 60 8.99 3.20 2.64
N LEU A 61 7.91 3.04 3.39
CA LEU A 61 7.18 4.17 3.97
C LEU A 61 8.07 5.01 4.90
N MET A 62 8.87 4.38 5.76
CA MET A 62 9.82 5.10 6.60
C MET A 62 10.80 5.94 5.77
N PHE A 63 11.31 5.40 4.67
CA PHE A 63 12.16 6.15 3.74
C PHE A 63 11.43 7.39 3.17
N GLN A 64 10.17 7.23 2.73
CA GLN A 64 9.35 8.34 2.23
C GLN A 64 9.15 9.45 3.27
N VAL A 65 8.87 9.09 4.53
CA VAL A 65 8.69 10.07 5.62
C VAL A 65 9.99 10.82 5.90
N VAL A 66 11.11 10.10 5.94
CA VAL A 66 12.44 10.69 6.17
C VAL A 66 12.77 11.72 5.11
N GLU A 67 12.63 11.36 3.83
CA GLU A 67 12.85 12.28 2.71
C GLU A 67 11.85 13.44 2.69
N GLY A 68 10.56 13.14 2.86
CA GLY A 68 9.48 14.14 2.78
C GLY A 68 9.53 15.19 3.89
N HIS A 69 9.92 14.81 5.10
CA HIS A 69 10.08 15.72 6.23
C HIS A 69 11.50 16.27 6.39
N GLN A 70 12.42 15.93 5.48
CA GLN A 70 13.85 16.28 5.56
C GLN A 70 14.46 15.90 6.92
N LEU A 71 13.97 14.81 7.51
CA LEU A 71 14.57 14.23 8.70
C LEU A 71 15.90 13.62 8.25
N GLY A 72 17.02 14.03 8.85
CA GLY A 72 18.28 13.34 8.57
C GLY A 72 18.18 11.83 8.87
N GLY A 73 19.11 11.04 8.35
CA GLY A 73 19.13 9.59 8.57
C GLY A 73 19.48 9.15 10.00
N SER A 74 19.74 10.08 10.94
CA SER A 74 20.22 9.78 12.29
C SER A 74 19.21 9.01 13.12
N GLY A 75 17.92 9.35 13.04
CA GLY A 75 16.86 8.63 13.76
C GLY A 75 16.78 7.17 13.31
N VAL A 76 16.82 6.94 12.00
CA VAL A 76 16.84 5.59 11.41
C VAL A 76 18.11 4.84 11.80
N ALA A 77 19.28 5.48 11.68
CA ALA A 77 20.55 4.90 12.08
C ALA A 77 20.52 4.43 13.53
N ARG A 78 19.98 5.27 14.44
CA ARG A 78 19.78 4.90 15.83
C ARG A 78 18.84 3.69 15.94
N MET A 79 17.72 3.65 15.22
CA MET A 79 16.75 2.53 15.32
C MET A 79 17.39 1.20 14.95
N TYR A 80 18.31 1.20 13.98
CA TYR A 80 18.98 0.01 13.49
C TYR A 80 20.33 -0.29 14.18
N GLU A 81 20.79 0.56 15.09
CA GLU A 81 22.10 0.42 15.75
C GLU A 81 22.21 -0.88 16.56
N THR A 82 21.08 -1.36 17.12
CA THR A 82 20.94 -2.60 17.88
C THR A 82 20.50 -3.77 17.00
N VAL A 83 19.65 -3.50 16.01
CA VAL A 83 19.15 -4.51 15.06
C VAL A 83 20.28 -5.14 14.27
N VAL A 84 21.17 -4.32 13.69
CA VAL A 84 22.22 -4.79 12.77
C VAL A 84 23.21 -5.75 13.46
N PRO A 85 23.81 -5.42 14.63
CA PRO A 85 24.68 -6.34 15.35
C PRO A 85 23.97 -7.65 15.75
N LYS A 86 22.73 -7.56 16.24
CA LYS A 86 21.93 -8.73 16.65
C LYS A 86 21.64 -9.66 15.46
N TYR A 87 21.24 -9.09 14.33
CA TYR A 87 21.00 -9.85 13.11
C TYR A 87 22.30 -10.51 12.60
N ARG A 88 23.40 -9.76 12.61
CA ARG A 88 24.74 -10.27 12.23
C ARG A 88 25.16 -11.45 13.11
N GLU A 89 24.98 -11.35 14.43
CA GLU A 89 25.29 -12.43 15.36
C GLU A 89 24.47 -13.69 15.06
N LYS A 90 23.17 -13.52 14.85
CA LYS A 90 22.28 -14.64 14.49
C LYS A 90 22.61 -15.27 13.15
N LEU A 91 23.04 -14.47 12.17
CA LEU A 91 23.50 -15.00 10.89
C LEU A 91 24.83 -15.76 11.05
N ALA A 92 25.76 -15.25 11.86
CA ALA A 92 27.04 -15.90 12.15
C ALA A 92 26.87 -17.23 12.89
N GLU A 93 25.85 -17.36 13.76
CA GLU A 93 25.49 -18.63 14.40
C GLU A 93 25.20 -19.76 13.40
N LEU A 94 24.75 -19.45 12.18
CA LEU A 94 24.50 -20.46 11.14
C LEU A 94 25.79 -21.10 10.59
N LEU A 95 26.91 -20.39 10.66
CA LEU A 95 28.21 -20.84 10.18
C LEU A 95 28.98 -21.63 11.25
N ARG A 96 28.58 -21.57 12.52
CA ARG A 96 29.28 -22.26 13.61
C ARG A 96 29.12 -23.78 13.45
N PRO A 97 30.23 -24.55 13.40
CA PRO A 97 30.16 -26.00 13.33
C PRO A 97 29.53 -26.52 14.63
N LYS A 98 28.39 -27.21 14.52
CA LYS A 98 27.80 -27.95 15.63
C LYS A 98 28.14 -29.42 15.45
N ASN A 99 28.71 -30.04 16.48
CA ASN A 99 29.23 -31.43 16.49
C ASN A 99 28.14 -32.53 16.36
N MET A 100 27.01 -32.25 15.69
CA MET A 100 25.86 -33.15 15.53
C MET A 100 25.17 -32.89 14.19
N LEU A 101 25.69 -33.49 13.12
CA LEU A 101 25.27 -33.30 11.71
C LEU A 101 23.75 -33.53 11.48
N LYS A 102 23.15 -34.51 12.16
CA LYS A 102 21.71 -34.83 12.05
C LYS A 102 20.79 -33.78 12.70
N ARG A 103 21.25 -33.09 13.75
CA ARG A 103 20.49 -32.02 14.44
C ARG A 103 20.53 -30.72 13.64
N TRP A 104 21.60 -30.49 12.87
CA TRP A 104 21.80 -29.30 12.03
C TRP A 104 20.87 -29.25 10.82
N LEU A 105 20.63 -30.38 10.13
CA LEU A 105 19.71 -30.46 8.99
C LEU A 105 18.25 -30.12 9.37
N ARG A 106 17.80 -30.50 10.57
CA ARG A 106 16.46 -30.16 11.08
C ARG A 106 16.35 -28.75 11.68
N ALA A 107 17.44 -28.20 12.22
CA ALA A 107 17.45 -26.88 12.86
C ALA A 107 17.59 -25.70 11.87
N LYS A 108 18.13 -25.94 10.67
CA LYS A 108 18.35 -24.91 9.64
C LYS A 108 17.06 -24.21 9.19
N PRO A 109 15.96 -24.91 8.85
CA PRO A 109 14.71 -24.25 8.42
C PRO A 109 14.10 -23.38 9.52
N GLN A 110 14.18 -23.83 10.78
CA GLN A 110 13.67 -23.09 11.93
C GLN A 110 14.50 -21.84 12.22
N ALA A 111 15.84 -21.95 12.20
CA ALA A 111 16.74 -20.82 12.37
C ALA A 111 16.58 -19.74 11.26
N LEU A 112 16.37 -20.17 10.01
CA LEU A 112 16.04 -19.25 8.90
C LEU A 112 14.68 -18.58 9.08
N THR A 113 13.72 -19.27 9.71
CA THR A 113 12.42 -18.70 10.04
C THR A 113 12.52 -17.67 11.17
N GLU A 114 13.47 -17.83 12.10
CA GLU A 114 13.76 -16.86 13.17
C GLU A 114 14.41 -15.58 12.63
N LEU A 115 15.13 -15.64 11.51
CA LEU A 115 15.73 -14.47 10.85
C LEU A 115 14.73 -13.64 10.02
N LYS A 116 13.47 -14.06 9.92
CA LYS A 116 12.44 -13.27 9.25
C LYS A 116 12.00 -12.13 10.16
N VAL A 117 11.71 -10.97 9.55
CA VAL A 117 11.00 -9.88 10.24
C VAL A 117 9.65 -10.41 10.71
N LYS A 118 9.43 -10.40 12.02
CA LYS A 118 8.18 -10.86 12.66
C LYS A 118 7.61 -9.74 13.52
N GLY A 119 6.32 -9.47 13.40
CA GLY A 119 5.66 -8.47 14.25
C GLY A 119 6.09 -7.04 13.97
N CYS A 120 6.16 -6.64 12.69
CA CYS A 120 6.37 -5.25 12.29
C CYS A 120 5.46 -4.30 13.09
N MET A 121 6.06 -3.32 13.76
CA MET A 121 5.32 -2.40 14.62
C MET A 121 4.28 -1.58 13.84
N LEU A 122 4.61 -1.18 12.61
CA LEU A 122 3.67 -0.45 11.76
C LEU A 122 2.56 -1.33 11.19
N CYS A 123 2.78 -2.64 10.98
CA CYS A 123 1.67 -3.55 10.68
C CYS A 123 0.66 -3.62 11.83
N ARG A 124 1.13 -3.48 13.07
CA ARG A 124 0.25 -3.39 14.23
C ARG A 124 -0.49 -2.05 14.27
N VAL A 125 0.23 -0.92 14.11
CA VAL A 125 -0.38 0.41 14.01
C VAL A 125 -1.48 0.42 12.94
N ARG A 126 -1.18 -0.06 11.73
CA ARG A 126 -2.15 -0.24 10.63
C ARG A 126 -3.44 -0.92 11.08
N ARG A 127 -3.30 -2.10 11.70
CA ARG A 127 -4.45 -2.91 12.13
C ARG A 127 -5.24 -2.22 13.22
N ASP A 128 -4.56 -1.68 14.22
CA ASP A 128 -5.17 -1.07 15.39
C ASP A 128 -5.89 0.23 14.99
N THR A 129 -5.29 1.05 14.12
CA THR A 129 -5.92 2.24 13.54
C THR A 129 -7.12 1.89 12.67
N ALA A 130 -7.02 0.88 11.80
CA ALA A 130 -8.15 0.47 10.95
C ALA A 130 -9.35 0.03 11.80
N ARG A 131 -9.11 -0.77 12.84
CA ARG A 131 -10.15 -1.20 13.79
C ARG A 131 -10.75 -0.03 14.57
N GLY A 132 -9.90 0.90 15.02
CA GLY A 132 -10.35 2.12 15.67
C GLY A 132 -11.26 2.94 14.76
N ALA A 133 -10.84 3.18 13.52
CA ALA A 133 -11.64 3.92 12.53
C ALA A 133 -12.98 3.24 12.26
N VAL A 134 -13.03 1.90 12.14
CA VAL A 134 -14.29 1.14 12.02
C VAL A 134 -15.16 1.31 13.25
N PHE A 135 -14.60 1.17 14.45
CA PHE A 135 -15.34 1.37 15.69
C PHE A 135 -15.98 2.77 15.75
N PHE A 136 -15.22 3.84 15.46
CA PHE A 136 -15.77 5.20 15.49
C PHE A 136 -16.78 5.46 14.39
N LEU A 137 -16.59 4.90 13.19
CA LEU A 137 -17.58 4.96 12.12
C LEU A 137 -18.91 4.34 12.57
N LEU A 138 -18.87 3.15 13.15
CA LEU A 138 -20.06 2.43 13.62
C LEU A 138 -20.76 3.17 14.77
N GLN A 139 -20.00 3.75 15.69
CA GLN A 139 -20.57 4.60 16.75
C GLN A 139 -21.25 5.84 16.16
N ALA A 140 -20.60 6.53 15.21
CA ALA A 140 -21.15 7.73 14.62
C ALA A 140 -22.44 7.46 13.81
N LEU A 141 -22.49 6.31 13.12
CA LEU A 141 -23.70 5.84 12.44
C LEU A 141 -24.83 5.42 13.38
N GLN A 142 -24.52 4.97 14.60
CA GLN A 142 -25.54 4.69 15.62
C GLN A 142 -26.11 5.98 16.22
N GLU A 143 -25.26 6.99 16.40
CA GLU A 143 -25.63 8.28 16.99
C GLU A 143 -26.42 9.16 16.03
N ASP A 144 -25.99 9.24 14.75
CA ASP A 144 -26.65 10.05 13.71
C ASP A 144 -26.65 9.32 12.35
N PRO A 145 -27.54 8.33 12.14
CA PRO A 145 -27.55 7.52 10.94
C PRO A 145 -27.77 8.33 9.66
N GLU A 146 -28.61 9.36 9.68
CA GLU A 146 -28.97 10.12 8.48
C GLU A 146 -27.76 10.90 7.92
N THR A 147 -27.08 11.65 8.79
CA THR A 147 -25.88 12.40 8.39
C THR A 147 -24.77 11.47 7.90
N TRP A 148 -24.51 10.38 8.64
CA TRP A 148 -23.40 9.48 8.30
C TRP A 148 -23.67 8.61 7.08
N HIS A 149 -24.90 8.18 6.83
CA HIS A 149 -25.26 7.54 5.57
C HIS A 149 -25.03 8.48 4.38
N GLU A 150 -25.40 9.75 4.52
CA GLU A 150 -25.20 10.74 3.45
C GLU A 150 -23.70 11.02 3.19
N LEU A 151 -22.89 11.11 4.25
CA LEU A 151 -21.44 11.25 4.11
C LEU A 151 -20.81 10.05 3.39
N VAL A 152 -21.24 8.83 3.73
CA VAL A 152 -20.76 7.62 3.04
C VAL A 152 -21.18 7.63 1.57
N ARG A 153 -22.44 7.94 1.24
CA ARG A 153 -22.92 8.01 -0.15
C ARG A 153 -22.13 9.01 -0.99
N LYS A 154 -21.87 10.20 -0.45
CA LYS A 154 -21.11 11.27 -1.12
C LYS A 154 -19.61 10.98 -1.25
N SER A 155 -19.07 10.08 -0.43
CA SER A 155 -17.67 9.67 -0.50
C SER A 155 -17.41 8.72 -1.68
N ASP A 156 -16.14 8.36 -1.89
CA ASP A 156 -15.78 7.30 -2.81
C ASP A 156 -16.06 5.90 -2.24
N GLY A 157 -16.48 5.78 -0.97
CA GLY A 157 -16.77 4.52 -0.29
C GLY A 157 -15.53 3.80 0.24
N PHE A 158 -15.68 2.52 0.56
CA PHE A 158 -14.60 1.71 1.14
C PHE A 158 -13.94 0.80 0.09
N CYS A 159 -12.66 0.49 0.30
CA CYS A 159 -12.02 -0.62 -0.41
C CYS A 159 -12.52 -1.95 0.16
N ASN A 160 -12.48 -3.02 -0.62
CA ASN A 160 -12.93 -4.35 -0.25
C ASN A 160 -12.32 -4.85 1.08
N PRO A 161 -11.01 -4.72 1.35
CA PRO A 161 -10.46 -5.10 2.66
C PRO A 161 -11.11 -4.37 3.85
N HIS A 162 -11.42 -3.08 3.71
CA HIS A 162 -12.03 -2.29 4.77
C HIS A 162 -13.55 -2.44 4.84
N LEU A 163 -14.23 -2.64 3.72
CA LEU A 163 -15.63 -3.04 3.71
C LEU A 163 -15.80 -4.36 4.47
N LEU A 164 -15.00 -5.38 4.14
CA LEU A 164 -15.04 -6.66 4.83
C LEU A 164 -14.66 -6.54 6.32
N LEU A 165 -13.81 -5.59 6.69
CA LEU A 165 -13.52 -5.30 8.10
C LEU A 165 -14.75 -4.74 8.81
N ILE A 166 -15.48 -3.81 8.19
CA ILE A 166 -16.73 -3.24 8.72
C ILE A 166 -17.80 -4.31 8.82
N LEU A 167 -18.07 -5.06 7.74
CA LEU A 167 -19.16 -6.04 7.68
C LEU A 167 -18.96 -7.24 8.63
N LYS A 168 -17.72 -7.52 9.04
CA LYS A 168 -17.39 -8.57 10.02
C LYS A 168 -17.44 -8.08 11.47
N ASP A 169 -17.59 -6.79 11.69
CA ASP A 169 -17.73 -6.25 13.03
C ASP A 169 -19.06 -6.70 13.66
N GLU A 170 -19.04 -7.02 14.94
CA GLU A 170 -20.21 -7.53 15.66
C GLU A 170 -21.36 -6.51 15.68
N GLN A 171 -21.04 -5.22 15.79
CA GLN A 171 -22.05 -4.15 15.78
C GLN A 171 -22.72 -4.03 14.40
N ALA A 172 -21.95 -4.21 13.33
CA ALA A 172 -22.48 -4.21 11.97
C ALA A 172 -23.36 -5.44 11.71
N CYS A 173 -22.91 -6.64 12.14
CA CYS A 173 -23.70 -7.87 12.04
C CYS A 173 -25.04 -7.76 12.79
N GLY A 174 -25.06 -7.05 13.92
CA GLY A 174 -26.25 -6.81 14.72
C GLY A 174 -27.23 -5.79 14.13
N ASN A 175 -26.88 -5.12 13.03
CA ASN A 175 -27.72 -4.09 12.40
C ASN A 175 -27.97 -4.43 10.91
N PRO A 176 -29.03 -5.20 10.59
CA PRO A 176 -29.32 -5.62 9.22
C PRO A 176 -29.55 -4.47 8.24
N ALA A 177 -30.19 -3.38 8.68
CA ALA A 177 -30.46 -2.23 7.82
C ALA A 177 -29.17 -1.52 7.39
N PHE A 178 -28.23 -1.34 8.33
CA PHE A 178 -26.92 -0.77 8.04
C PHE A 178 -26.08 -1.70 7.17
N TRP A 179 -26.07 -2.99 7.47
CA TRP A 179 -25.36 -3.99 6.68
C TRP A 179 -25.85 -3.97 5.23
N GLN A 180 -27.17 -3.96 5.04
CA GLN A 180 -27.80 -3.87 3.72
C GLN A 180 -27.42 -2.57 3.00
N PHE A 181 -27.49 -1.42 3.68
CA PHE A 181 -27.08 -0.13 3.13
C PHE A 181 -25.65 -0.15 2.57
N LEU A 182 -24.68 -0.65 3.34
CA LEU A 182 -23.28 -0.69 2.90
C LEU A 182 -23.07 -1.64 1.72
N VAL A 183 -23.77 -2.77 1.71
CA VAL A 183 -23.66 -3.73 0.61
C VAL A 183 -24.29 -3.16 -0.66
N ASP A 184 -25.45 -2.54 -0.56
CA ASP A 184 -26.12 -1.91 -1.72
C ASP A 184 -25.28 -0.75 -2.29
N ASP A 185 -24.75 0.13 -1.43
CA ASP A 185 -23.84 1.21 -1.85
C ASP A 185 -22.59 0.63 -2.54
N HIS A 186 -22.00 -0.44 -2.01
CA HIS A 186 -20.82 -1.04 -2.63
C HIS A 186 -21.13 -1.75 -3.96
N LEU A 187 -22.27 -2.44 -4.06
CA LEU A 187 -22.71 -3.08 -5.29
C LEU A 187 -22.92 -2.04 -6.40
N GLN A 188 -23.61 -0.94 -6.10
CA GLN A 188 -23.82 0.15 -7.04
C GLN A 188 -22.50 0.73 -7.56
N ARG A 189 -21.49 0.89 -6.68
CA ARG A 189 -20.15 1.35 -7.08
C ARG A 189 -19.43 0.36 -7.97
N LEU A 190 -19.59 -0.94 -7.73
CA LEU A 190 -18.99 -1.99 -8.57
C LEU A 190 -19.64 -2.07 -9.95
N GLU A 191 -20.96 -1.93 -10.03
CA GLU A 191 -21.69 -1.84 -11.30
C GLU A 191 -21.23 -0.63 -12.13
N GLU A 192 -21.06 0.52 -11.47
CA GLU A 192 -20.54 1.72 -12.11
C GLU A 192 -19.09 1.53 -12.60
N LEU A 193 -18.24 0.97 -11.76
CA LEU A 193 -16.85 0.68 -12.09
C LEU A 193 -16.72 -0.31 -13.24
N GLU A 194 -17.55 -1.36 -13.28
CA GLU A 194 -17.61 -2.32 -14.38
C GLU A 194 -17.97 -1.62 -15.70
N ARG A 195 -18.99 -0.77 -15.69
CA ARG A 195 -19.40 0.03 -16.86
C ARG A 195 -18.27 0.91 -17.37
N GLN A 196 -17.55 1.58 -16.46
CA GLN A 196 -16.42 2.45 -16.81
C GLN A 196 -15.21 1.67 -17.34
N LEU A 197 -14.88 0.53 -16.73
CA LEU A 197 -13.80 -0.34 -17.20
C LEU A 197 -14.09 -0.89 -18.59
N TYR A 198 -15.34 -1.31 -18.84
CA TYR A 198 -15.77 -1.76 -20.15
C TYR A 198 -15.70 -0.63 -21.19
N GLY A 199 -16.18 0.57 -20.84
CA GLY A 199 -16.07 1.76 -21.68
C GLY A 199 -14.61 2.08 -22.04
N PHE A 200 -13.73 2.07 -21.03
CA PHE A 200 -12.30 2.27 -21.22
C PHE A 200 -11.67 1.25 -22.17
N GLN A 201 -11.97 -0.04 -21.99
CA GLN A 201 -11.43 -1.11 -22.85
C GLN A 201 -11.95 -1.03 -24.28
N ARG A 202 -13.27 -0.82 -24.47
CA ARG A 202 -13.90 -0.75 -25.79
C ARG A 202 -13.32 0.39 -26.64
N LYS A 203 -13.19 1.57 -26.04
CA LYS A 203 -12.75 2.81 -26.72
C LYS A 203 -11.24 2.89 -26.95
N GLN A 204 -10.47 1.91 -26.48
CA GLN A 204 -9.06 1.75 -26.86
C GLN A 204 -8.89 1.05 -28.22
N SER A 205 -9.96 0.47 -28.76
CA SER A 205 -9.91 -0.19 -30.08
C SER A 205 -9.77 0.85 -31.19
N TYR A 206 -8.95 0.55 -32.20
CA TYR A 206 -8.60 1.50 -33.27
C TYR A 206 -9.78 1.85 -34.20
N ASP A 207 -10.85 1.07 -34.15
CA ASP A 207 -12.06 1.17 -34.95
C ASP A 207 -13.23 1.85 -34.22
N VAL A 208 -12.99 2.36 -33.01
CA VAL A 208 -13.97 3.09 -32.21
C VAL A 208 -13.57 4.57 -32.14
N ASP A 209 -14.39 5.44 -32.73
CA ASP A 209 -14.18 6.90 -32.78
C ASP A 209 -14.72 7.64 -31.54
N GLU A 210 -15.13 6.92 -30.49
CA GLU A 210 -15.63 7.53 -29.25
C GLU A 210 -14.49 7.99 -28.34
N GLU A 211 -14.60 9.21 -27.78
CA GLU A 211 -13.65 9.70 -26.79
C GLU A 211 -13.79 8.99 -25.43
N ILE A 212 -12.64 8.71 -24.80
CA ILE A 212 -12.56 8.14 -23.45
C ILE A 212 -12.82 9.25 -22.43
N SER A 213 -13.80 9.05 -21.54
CA SER A 213 -14.11 10.00 -20.48
C SER A 213 -13.03 10.01 -19.37
N ALA A 214 -13.02 11.06 -18.55
CA ALA A 214 -12.09 11.16 -17.42
C ALA A 214 -12.33 10.06 -16.34
N GLU A 215 -13.57 9.61 -16.20
CA GLU A 215 -13.97 8.51 -15.31
C GLU A 215 -13.49 7.18 -15.88
N GLU A 216 -13.77 6.91 -17.17
CA GLU A 216 -13.28 5.71 -17.86
C GLU A 216 -11.75 5.61 -17.79
N ALA A 217 -11.03 6.70 -18.05
CA ALA A 217 -9.57 6.75 -17.98
C ALA A 217 -9.00 6.45 -16.58
N ARG A 218 -9.74 6.75 -15.51
CA ARG A 218 -9.34 6.53 -14.10
C ARG A 218 -9.87 5.21 -13.53
N SER A 219 -10.83 4.56 -14.19
CA SER A 219 -11.48 3.33 -13.72
C SER A 219 -10.51 2.20 -13.37
N TRP A 220 -9.43 2.00 -14.13
CA TRP A 220 -8.43 0.97 -13.81
C TRP A 220 -7.66 1.25 -12.52
N GLN A 221 -7.46 2.52 -12.18
CA GLN A 221 -6.82 2.94 -10.92
C GLN A 221 -7.78 2.71 -9.76
N GLU A 222 -9.06 3.02 -9.99
CA GLU A 222 -10.11 2.71 -9.05
C GLU A 222 -10.19 1.23 -8.75
N ALA A 223 -10.21 0.38 -9.78
CA ALA A 223 -10.24 -1.06 -9.61
C ALA A 223 -9.07 -1.57 -8.74
N ILE A 224 -7.86 -1.05 -8.93
CA ILE A 224 -6.72 -1.45 -8.09
C ILE A 224 -7.00 -1.09 -6.63
N TRP A 225 -7.24 0.19 -6.31
CA TRP A 225 -7.38 0.57 -4.90
C TRP A 225 -8.66 0.02 -4.25
N ARG A 226 -9.73 -0.14 -5.03
CA ARG A 226 -11.01 -0.72 -4.58
C ARG A 226 -10.79 -2.13 -4.07
N PHE A 227 -9.98 -2.95 -4.75
CA PHE A 227 -9.75 -4.34 -4.36
C PHE A 227 -8.57 -4.55 -3.41
N THR A 228 -7.51 -3.73 -3.49
CA THR A 228 -6.29 -3.94 -2.69
C THR A 228 -6.17 -2.98 -1.50
N GLY A 229 -7.00 -1.94 -1.46
CA GLY A 229 -6.75 -0.76 -0.63
C GLY A 229 -5.78 0.21 -1.30
N MET A 230 -5.72 1.44 -0.76
CA MET A 230 -4.80 2.46 -1.24
C MET A 230 -3.41 2.30 -0.61
N ASP A 231 -2.39 2.32 -1.48
CA ASP A 231 -1.04 2.71 -1.10
C ASP A 231 -0.84 4.19 -1.47
N PHE A 232 -0.73 5.05 -0.47
CA PHE A 232 -0.40 6.45 -0.67
C PHE A 232 1.10 6.58 -0.92
N ASN A 233 1.55 6.16 -2.09
CA ASN A 233 2.88 6.56 -2.53
C ASN A 233 2.83 8.04 -2.94
N CYS A 234 3.73 8.83 -2.35
CA CYS A 234 3.87 10.27 -2.62
C CYS A 234 4.22 10.61 -4.08
N ASP A 235 4.49 9.63 -4.93
CA ASP A 235 4.75 9.80 -6.37
C ASP A 235 3.70 9.12 -7.28
N HIS A 236 2.54 8.69 -6.76
CA HIS A 236 1.50 8.15 -7.63
C HIS A 236 0.67 9.30 -8.25
N PRO A 237 0.63 9.45 -9.60
CA PRO A 237 0.04 10.60 -10.27
C PRO A 237 -1.46 10.80 -10.02
N VAL A 238 -2.13 9.80 -9.45
CA VAL A 238 -3.56 9.81 -9.08
C VAL A 238 -3.85 10.68 -7.85
N PHE A 239 -2.85 10.87 -6.98
CA PHE A 239 -3.02 11.58 -5.70
C PHE A 239 -2.13 12.81 -5.55
N ALA A 240 -1.36 13.14 -6.59
CA ALA A 240 -0.42 14.26 -6.62
C ALA A 240 -1.09 15.65 -6.62
N ASN A 241 -2.42 15.76 -6.78
CA ASN A 241 -3.12 17.04 -6.85
C ASN A 241 -3.60 17.60 -5.50
N GLY A 242 -3.21 17.00 -4.36
CA GLY A 242 -3.65 17.48 -3.03
C GLY A 242 -2.61 18.23 -2.20
N LEU A 243 -1.31 18.06 -2.46
CA LEU A 243 -0.22 18.68 -1.68
C LEU A 243 0.94 19.07 -2.59
N SER A 244 0.67 19.91 -3.59
CA SER A 244 1.75 20.64 -4.27
C SER A 244 2.12 21.82 -3.38
N GLN A 245 3.34 21.85 -2.84
CA GLN A 245 4.36 22.83 -3.27
C GLN A 245 5.76 22.38 -2.83
N ARG A 246 6.62 22.17 -3.85
CA ARG A 246 8.10 22.17 -3.84
C ARG A 246 8.82 20.91 -3.32
N SER A 247 9.19 20.04 -4.26
CA SER A 247 10.43 19.28 -4.18
C SER A 247 11.48 19.89 -5.13
N PRO A 248 12.71 20.20 -4.68
CA PRO A 248 13.79 20.54 -5.59
C PRO A 248 14.30 19.26 -6.27
N ARG A 249 14.44 19.31 -7.60
CA ARG A 249 15.08 18.23 -8.39
C ARG A 249 16.48 17.97 -7.84
N PHE A 250 16.67 16.83 -7.18
CA PHE A 250 18.00 16.40 -6.75
C PHE A 250 18.80 15.91 -7.98
N ARG A 251 19.91 16.58 -8.27
CA ARG A 251 20.95 16.06 -9.17
C ARG A 251 21.79 15.07 -8.37
N PRO A 252 22.09 13.85 -8.85
CA PRO A 252 23.01 12.97 -8.17
C PRO A 252 24.37 13.65 -8.02
N SER A 253 24.82 13.84 -6.78
CA SER A 253 26.15 14.33 -6.48
C SER A 253 27.19 13.31 -6.91
N THR A 254 28.19 13.79 -7.62
CA THR A 254 29.37 13.07 -8.08
C THR A 254 30.17 12.56 -6.89
N TRP A 255 30.06 11.26 -6.60
CA TRP A 255 31.05 10.57 -5.78
C TRP A 255 32.34 10.43 -6.60
N GLY A 256 33.42 10.98 -6.05
CA GLY A 256 34.73 11.07 -6.69
C GLY A 256 35.28 9.72 -7.16
N ARG A 257 35.80 9.70 -8.38
CA ARG A 257 36.79 8.71 -8.82
C ARG A 257 38.11 9.43 -9.05
N SER A 258 39.10 9.08 -8.24
CA SER A 258 40.52 9.18 -8.58
C SER A 258 40.82 8.32 -9.84
N GLY A 259 41.83 8.74 -10.60
CA GLY A 259 42.18 8.36 -11.99
C GLY A 259 42.28 6.86 -12.33
N SER A 260 42.39 6.44 -13.60
CA SER A 260 43.10 6.99 -14.76
C SER A 260 42.56 6.37 -16.08
N PRO A 261 43.01 6.82 -17.28
CA PRO A 261 42.21 6.82 -18.51
C PRO A 261 42.55 5.69 -19.50
N TRP A 262 41.53 5.04 -20.08
CA TRP A 262 41.70 4.28 -21.33
C TRP A 262 40.44 4.38 -22.22
N HIS A 263 40.66 5.04 -23.37
CA HIS A 263 40.02 4.99 -24.68
C HIS A 263 38.51 5.16 -24.91
N ALA A 264 38.25 6.06 -25.87
CA ALA A 264 36.98 6.46 -26.45
C ALA A 264 36.38 5.40 -27.37
N GLY A 265 35.05 5.26 -27.31
CA GLY A 265 34.21 4.56 -28.29
C GLY A 265 32.77 5.05 -28.18
N THR A 266 32.27 5.69 -29.22
CA THR A 266 30.93 6.30 -29.33
C THR A 266 29.79 5.26 -29.42
N PRO A 267 28.54 5.64 -29.08
CA PRO A 267 27.46 4.69 -28.80
C PRO A 267 26.63 4.31 -30.04
N ARG A 268 26.32 3.01 -30.20
CA ARG A 268 25.29 2.53 -31.14
C ARG A 268 23.96 2.31 -30.40
N ARG A 269 22.93 3.02 -30.86
CA ARG A 269 21.52 2.84 -30.51
C ARG A 269 21.01 1.49 -31.04
N MET A 270 20.26 0.75 -30.22
CA MET A 270 19.38 -0.35 -30.68
C MET A 270 17.92 0.03 -30.37
N PRO A 271 17.00 -0.07 -31.35
CA PRO A 271 15.56 0.04 -31.11
C PRO A 271 14.96 -1.34 -30.79
N TRP A 272 14.21 -1.42 -29.68
CA TRP A 272 13.36 -2.56 -29.36
C TRP A 272 12.02 -2.42 -30.10
N SER A 273 11.77 -3.28 -31.08
CA SER A 273 10.46 -3.47 -31.70
C SER A 273 9.84 -4.78 -31.23
N TYR A 274 8.77 -4.72 -30.43
CA TYR A 274 7.98 -5.88 -30.05
C TYR A 274 6.78 -6.00 -30.99
N ARG A 275 6.81 -6.94 -31.94
CA ARG A 275 5.65 -7.33 -32.75
C ARG A 275 4.94 -8.52 -32.08
N SER A 276 3.72 -8.29 -31.60
CA SER A 276 2.78 -9.35 -31.27
C SER A 276 2.22 -9.97 -32.57
N ARG A 277 2.32 -11.30 -32.71
CA ARG A 277 1.54 -12.06 -33.71
C ARG A 277 0.30 -12.61 -33.02
N GLN A 278 -0.85 -12.01 -33.30
CA GLN A 278 -2.13 -12.70 -33.21
C GLN A 278 -2.32 -13.53 -34.48
N ARG A 279 -2.69 -14.80 -34.33
CA ARG A 279 -3.30 -15.60 -35.40
C ARG A 279 -4.69 -15.99 -34.93
N SER A 280 -5.69 -15.33 -35.49
CA SER A 280 -7.07 -15.77 -35.58
C SER A 280 -7.23 -16.58 -36.87
N SER A 281 -7.92 -17.71 -36.81
CA SER A 281 -8.57 -18.32 -37.97
C SER A 281 -9.68 -19.25 -37.51
N ALA A 282 -10.91 -18.89 -37.87
CA ALA A 282 -12.08 -19.76 -37.98
C ALA A 282 -12.70 -19.48 -39.37
N PRO A 283 -13.74 -20.20 -39.82
CA PRO A 283 -13.88 -21.65 -39.95
C PRO A 283 -14.18 -22.04 -41.43
N ALA A 284 -14.08 -23.32 -41.78
CA ALA A 284 -14.58 -23.83 -43.07
C ALA A 284 -15.66 -24.90 -42.84
N ARG A 285 -16.87 -24.61 -43.32
CA ARG A 285 -17.94 -25.59 -43.54
C ARG A 285 -17.65 -26.33 -44.85
N LEU A 286 -17.88 -27.63 -44.91
CA LEU A 286 -18.31 -28.33 -46.12
C LEU A 286 -19.28 -29.45 -45.76
N SER A 287 -20.35 -29.51 -46.55
CA SER A 287 -21.42 -30.50 -46.59
C SER A 287 -21.09 -31.56 -47.65
N THR A 288 -21.39 -32.85 -47.39
CA THR A 288 -22.26 -33.75 -48.19
C THR A 288 -21.88 -35.24 -48.07
N ALA A 289 -22.92 -36.08 -48.01
CA ALA A 289 -23.05 -37.52 -48.32
C ALA A 289 -22.22 -38.52 -47.47
N ALA A 290 -22.76 -39.61 -46.92
CA ALA A 290 -23.90 -40.46 -47.26
C ALA A 290 -24.59 -41.01 -45.99
#